data_AF-A0A4Z0AAJ4-F1
#
_entry.id   AF-A0A4Z0AAJ4-F1
#
_cell.length_a   1.000
_cell.length_b   1.000
_cell.length_c   1.000
_cell.angle_alpha   90.00
_cell.angle_beta   90.00
_cell.angle_gamma   90.00
#
_symmetry.space_group_name_H-M   'P 1'
#
loop_
_entity.id
_entity.type
_entity.pdbx_description
1 polymer ?
#
loop_
_entity_poly.entity_id
_entity_poly.type
_entity_poly.pdbx_seq_one_letter_code
_entity_poly.pdbx_strand_id
1 'polypeptide(L)'
;MAEESIPSISSGVVGSRFVSQTDIESARERREEQWKAAYARLGQEPPPVPQEDAYDGRSLAEKLAANKAAKQEEWEEKTKLANQFRALEEDEIMFLDSVREAQELEERKRKERDGEEVKGFREAIAARVIVKSPPADSGPSSTDVKPTAKPTAPPKKDSKKSMKGIIVKKKPKPAGESKPSVGTAVSSAKTVSDDAKASKDGEPGAKRRKVTS
;
A
#
# COMPACT_ATOMS: atom_id res chain seq x y z
N MET A 1 19.17 -45.07 -1.51
CA MET A 1 17.75 -44.68 -1.38
C MET A 1 16.99 -45.94 -1.01
N ALA A 2 16.65 -46.11 0.26
CA ALA A 2 15.74 -47.17 0.68
C ALA A 2 14.34 -46.55 0.59
N GLU A 3 13.55 -46.98 -0.39
CA GLU A 3 12.14 -46.63 -0.54
C GLU A 3 11.38 -47.15 0.69
N GLU A 4 10.83 -46.25 1.50
CA GLU A 4 9.93 -46.57 2.61
C GLU A 4 8.64 -47.16 2.03
N SER A 5 8.63 -48.49 1.91
CA SER A 5 7.48 -49.28 1.46
C SER A 5 6.30 -49.02 2.39
N ILE A 6 5.34 -48.19 1.95
CA ILE A 6 4.11 -47.90 2.69
C ILE A 6 3.38 -49.24 2.90
N PRO A 7 3.21 -49.71 4.15
CA PRO A 7 2.70 -51.04 4.41
C PRO A 7 1.24 -51.16 3.97
N SER A 8 1.01 -51.84 2.83
CA SER A 8 -0.33 -52.08 2.27
C SER A 8 -1.26 -52.68 3.31
N ILE A 9 -2.43 -52.05 3.47
CA ILE A 9 -3.43 -52.36 4.48
C ILE A 9 -4.16 -53.68 4.19
N SER A 10 -4.07 -54.19 2.96
CA SER A 10 -4.85 -55.31 2.46
C SER A 10 -4.16 -56.68 2.52
N SER A 11 -2.84 -56.75 2.76
CA SER A 11 -2.05 -57.96 2.49
C SER A 11 -1.55 -58.72 3.73
N GLY A 12 -1.97 -58.39 4.94
CA GLY A 12 -1.42 -58.97 6.19
C GLY A 12 -2.47 -59.53 7.15
N VAL A 13 -2.07 -60.52 7.96
CA VAL A 13 -2.86 -61.07 9.07
C VAL A 13 -3.20 -59.93 10.05
N VAL A 14 -4.49 -59.71 10.25
CA VAL A 14 -5.07 -58.57 10.98
C VAL A 14 -4.52 -58.41 12.40
N GLY A 15 -4.16 -59.51 13.08
CA GLY A 15 -3.60 -59.49 14.44
C GLY A 15 -2.22 -58.85 14.58
N SER A 16 -1.40 -58.82 13.52
CA SER A 16 -0.08 -58.16 13.54
C SER A 16 -0.16 -56.64 13.34
N ARG A 17 -1.35 -56.10 13.01
CA ARG A 17 -1.56 -54.68 12.72
C ARG A 17 -2.05 -53.88 13.93
N PHE A 18 -2.45 -54.57 14.99
CA PHE A 18 -2.88 -53.95 16.23
C PHE A 18 -1.72 -53.96 17.22
N VAL A 19 -1.36 -52.77 17.69
CA VAL A 19 -0.33 -52.55 18.71
C VAL A 19 -1.05 -52.25 20.01
N SER A 20 -0.61 -52.85 21.11
CA SER A 20 -1.21 -52.58 22.42
C SER A 20 -0.91 -51.13 22.83
N GLN A 21 -1.79 -50.54 23.63
CA GLN A 21 -1.57 -49.18 24.13
C GLN A 21 -0.26 -49.06 24.92
N THR A 22 0.09 -50.10 25.69
CA THR A 22 1.35 -50.17 26.45
C THR A 22 2.58 -50.22 25.54
N ASP A 23 2.50 -50.90 24.39
CA ASP A 23 3.61 -50.92 23.43
C ASP A 23 3.81 -49.53 22.79
N ILE A 24 2.72 -48.83 22.47
CA ILE A 24 2.77 -47.45 21.94
C ILE A 24 3.38 -46.49 22.96
N GLU A 25 2.97 -46.59 24.22
CA GLU A 25 3.48 -45.76 25.32
C GLU A 25 4.98 -46.00 25.54
N SER A 26 5.42 -47.27 25.61
CA SER A 26 6.86 -47.60 25.75
C SER A 26 7.70 -47.16 24.55
N ALA A 27 7.12 -47.14 23.34
CA ALA A 27 7.79 -46.66 22.14
C ALA A 27 7.90 -45.12 22.13
N ARG A 28 6.88 -44.41 22.65
CA ARG A 28 6.93 -42.96 22.85
C ARG A 28 7.97 -42.59 23.89
N GLU A 29 8.00 -43.27 25.03
CA GLU A 29 8.96 -43.01 26.12
C GLU A 29 10.41 -43.17 25.64
N ARG A 30 10.74 -44.29 24.97
CA ARG A 30 12.09 -44.47 24.40
C ARG A 30 12.46 -43.37 23.40
N ARG A 31 11.50 -42.92 22.59
CA ARG A 31 11.72 -41.83 21.62
C ARG A 31 11.94 -40.50 22.35
N GLU A 32 11.17 -40.22 23.40
CA GLU A 32 11.32 -39.02 24.22
C GLU A 32 12.63 -38.99 24.98
N GLU A 33 13.08 -40.11 25.55
CA GLU A 33 14.37 -40.24 26.22
C GLU A 33 15.53 -39.96 25.26
N GLN A 34 15.50 -40.57 24.06
CA GLN A 34 16.49 -40.32 23.02
C GLN A 34 16.49 -38.86 22.58
N TRP A 35 15.31 -38.26 22.44
CA TRP A 35 15.17 -36.85 22.08
C TRP A 35 15.71 -35.93 23.17
N LYS A 36 15.35 -36.15 24.44
CA LYS A 36 15.87 -35.42 25.59
C LYS A 36 17.39 -35.56 25.70
N ALA A 37 17.92 -36.77 25.51
CA ALA A 37 19.36 -37.03 25.52
C ALA A 37 20.10 -36.30 24.37
N ALA A 38 19.50 -36.25 23.18
CA ALA A 38 20.06 -35.52 22.04
C ALA A 38 20.14 -34.01 22.31
N TYR A 39 19.10 -33.44 22.92
CA TYR A 39 19.08 -32.02 23.31
C TYR A 39 20.03 -31.70 24.47
N ALA A 40 20.09 -32.58 25.47
CA ALA A 40 21.06 -32.47 26.56
C ALA A 40 22.50 -32.48 26.05
N ARG A 41 22.80 -33.31 25.04
CA ARG A 41 24.10 -33.32 24.36
C ARG A 41 24.39 -32.03 23.61
N LEU A 42 23.37 -31.37 23.07
CA LEU A 42 23.48 -30.07 22.40
C LEU A 42 23.59 -28.90 23.40
N GLY A 43 23.38 -29.14 24.69
CA GLY A 43 23.39 -28.12 25.75
C GLY A 43 22.16 -27.20 25.72
N GLN A 44 21.10 -27.61 25.03
CA GLN A 44 19.85 -26.86 24.90
C GLN A 44 18.72 -27.62 25.56
N GLU A 45 17.83 -26.92 26.26
CA GLU A 45 16.63 -27.56 26.81
C GLU A 45 15.71 -28.02 25.66
N PRO A 46 15.17 -29.25 25.72
CA PRO A 46 14.16 -29.71 24.77
C PRO A 46 12.99 -28.71 24.75
N PRO A 47 12.51 -28.29 23.55
CA PRO A 47 11.33 -27.46 23.45
C PRO A 47 10.14 -28.10 24.18
N PRO A 48 9.27 -27.29 24.80
CA PRO A 48 8.07 -27.81 25.45
C PRO A 48 7.28 -28.66 24.45
N VAL A 49 6.96 -29.89 24.85
CA VAL A 49 6.17 -30.81 24.03
C VAL A 49 4.86 -30.09 23.71
N PRO A 50 4.46 -30.01 22.42
CA PRO A 50 3.17 -29.42 22.08
C PRO A 50 2.10 -30.19 22.86
N GLN A 51 1.36 -29.48 23.71
CA GLN A 51 0.24 -30.08 24.42
C GLN A 51 -0.71 -30.62 23.36
N GLU A 52 -1.10 -31.89 23.49
CA GLU A 52 -2.18 -32.41 22.66
C GLU A 52 -3.39 -31.50 22.90
N ASP A 53 -3.79 -30.76 21.86
CA ASP A 53 -4.86 -29.79 21.96
C ASP A 53 -6.08 -30.46 22.62
N ALA A 54 -6.64 -29.80 23.63
CA ALA A 54 -7.81 -30.27 24.34
C ALA A 54 -8.85 -30.77 23.33
N TYR A 55 -9.35 -31.99 23.54
CA TYR A 55 -10.23 -32.68 22.61
C TYR A 55 -11.30 -31.74 22.04
N ASP A 56 -11.08 -31.31 20.80
CA ASP A 56 -11.95 -30.35 20.14
C ASP A 56 -13.18 -31.12 19.62
N GLY A 57 -14.33 -30.84 20.22
CA GLY A 57 -15.62 -31.45 19.89
C GLY A 57 -16.16 -31.08 18.50
N ARG A 58 -15.48 -30.21 17.75
CA ARG A 58 -15.78 -29.96 16.34
C ARG A 58 -15.50 -31.19 15.49
N SER A 59 -16.36 -31.41 14.50
CA SER A 59 -16.18 -32.47 13.52
C SER A 59 -14.89 -32.26 12.72
N LEU A 60 -14.31 -33.34 12.20
CA LEU A 60 -13.12 -33.25 11.34
C LEU A 60 -13.37 -32.35 10.12
N ALA A 61 -14.60 -32.34 9.59
CA ALA A 61 -14.98 -31.49 8.46
C ALA A 61 -14.86 -30.00 8.80
N GLU A 62 -15.31 -29.58 9.98
CA GLU A 62 -15.19 -28.20 10.46
C GLU A 62 -13.72 -27.81 10.67
N LYS A 63 -12.91 -28.72 11.23
CA LYS A 63 -11.46 -28.49 11.41
C LYS A 63 -10.76 -28.28 10.07
N LEU A 64 -11.04 -29.14 9.08
CA LEU A 64 -10.48 -29.02 7.74
C LEU A 64 -10.96 -27.75 7.03
N ALA A 65 -12.23 -27.37 7.20
CA ALA A 65 -12.75 -26.13 6.65
C ALA A 65 -12.06 -24.90 7.27
N ALA A 66 -11.89 -24.88 8.59
CA ALA A 66 -11.18 -23.81 9.29
C ALA A 66 -9.72 -23.71 8.85
N ASN A 67 -9.04 -24.84 8.66
CA ASN A 67 -7.64 -24.86 8.20
C ASN A 67 -7.50 -24.32 6.77
N LYS A 68 -8.44 -24.69 5.87
CA LYS A 68 -8.52 -24.15 4.51
C LYS A 68 -8.79 -22.65 4.53
N ALA A 69 -9.76 -22.21 5.34
CA ALA A 69 -10.13 -20.81 5.46
C ALA A 69 -8.96 -19.98 6.01
N ALA A 70 -8.29 -20.44 7.07
CA ALA A 70 -7.12 -19.76 7.63
C ALA A 70 -6.00 -19.62 6.60
N LYS A 71 -5.68 -20.71 5.88
CA LYS A 71 -4.67 -20.67 4.82
C LYS A 71 -5.04 -19.73 3.68
N GLN A 72 -6.32 -19.67 3.33
CA GLN A 72 -6.84 -18.78 2.31
C GLN A 72 -6.77 -17.32 2.77
N GLU A 73 -7.18 -17.02 3.99
CA GLU A 73 -7.13 -15.68 4.58
C GLU A 73 -5.69 -15.18 4.68
N GLU A 74 -4.76 -15.99 5.16
CA GLU A 74 -3.34 -15.63 5.17
C GLU A 74 -2.77 -15.37 3.78
N TRP A 75 -3.20 -16.14 2.78
CA TRP A 75 -2.76 -15.95 1.40
C TRP A 75 -3.35 -14.64 0.84
N GLU A 76 -4.64 -14.41 1.06
CA GLU A 76 -5.31 -13.17 0.67
C GLU A 76 -4.71 -11.95 1.35
N GLU A 77 -4.38 -12.00 2.63
CA GLU A 77 -3.72 -10.89 3.34
C GLU A 77 -2.34 -10.57 2.76
N LYS A 78 -1.51 -11.60 2.53
CA LYS A 78 -0.17 -11.45 1.93
C LYS A 78 -0.26 -10.91 0.49
N THR A 79 -1.24 -11.39 -0.28
CA THR A 79 -1.41 -11.03 -1.68
C THR A 79 -2.16 -9.71 -1.88
N LYS A 80 -3.05 -9.32 -0.96
CA LYS A 80 -3.87 -8.10 -1.05
C LYS A 80 -3.01 -6.84 -1.06
N LEU A 81 -2.01 -6.76 -0.18
CA LEU A 81 -1.08 -5.62 -0.18
C LEU A 81 -0.16 -5.63 -1.41
N ALA A 82 0.26 -6.82 -1.86
CA ALA A 82 1.08 -6.97 -3.05
C ALA A 82 0.33 -6.52 -4.33
N ASN A 83 -0.96 -6.80 -4.42
CA ASN A 83 -1.79 -6.44 -5.58
C ASN A 83 -2.28 -4.98 -5.54
N GLN A 84 -2.23 -4.32 -4.37
CA GLN A 84 -2.70 -2.94 -4.24
C GLN A 84 -1.80 -1.94 -4.95
N PHE A 85 -0.50 -2.24 -5.02
CA PHE A 85 0.50 -1.39 -5.65
C PHE A 85 1.09 -2.13 -6.84
N ARG A 86 0.66 -1.73 -8.04
CA ARG A 86 1.29 -2.12 -9.30
C ARG A 86 2.10 -0.95 -9.85
N ALA A 87 3.09 -1.25 -10.68
CA ALA A 87 3.72 -0.22 -11.51
C ALA A 87 2.66 0.36 -12.47
N LEU A 88 2.75 1.66 -12.76
CA LEU A 88 1.99 2.27 -13.84
C LEU A 88 2.50 1.72 -15.18
N GLU A 89 1.59 1.42 -16.10
CA GLU A 89 1.93 1.04 -17.46
C GLU A 89 2.41 2.30 -18.24
N GLU A 90 3.16 2.11 -19.32
CA GLU A 90 3.73 3.23 -20.10
C GLU A 90 2.64 4.17 -20.64
N ASP A 91 1.52 3.61 -21.12
CA ASP A 91 0.36 4.37 -21.57
C ASP A 91 -0.29 5.20 -20.45
N GLU A 92 -0.27 4.70 -19.22
CA GLU A 92 -0.86 5.37 -18.06
C GLU A 92 0.02 6.52 -17.58
N ILE A 93 1.34 6.37 -17.68
CA ILE A 93 2.30 7.46 -17.45
C ILE A 93 2.07 8.56 -18.49
N MET A 94 2.02 8.20 -19.78
CA MET A 94 1.76 9.16 -20.86
C MET A 94 0.42 9.88 -20.70
N PHE A 95 -0.61 9.16 -20.23
CA PHE A 95 -1.90 9.77 -19.91
C PHE A 95 -1.78 10.82 -18.80
N LEU A 96 -1.11 10.50 -17.69
CA LEU A 96 -0.92 11.44 -16.58
C LEU A 96 -0.12 12.68 -17.01
N ASP A 97 0.89 12.51 -17.85
CA ASP A 97 1.66 13.62 -18.43
C ASP A 97 0.77 14.48 -19.34
N SER A 98 -0.08 13.87 -20.18
CA SER A 98 -1.02 14.61 -21.03
C SER A 98 -2.06 15.41 -20.22
N VAL A 99 -2.54 14.85 -19.10
CA VAL A 99 -3.47 15.53 -18.19
C VAL A 99 -2.79 16.73 -17.54
N ARG A 100 -1.53 16.56 -17.12
CA ARG A 100 -0.73 17.64 -16.54
C ARG A 100 -0.46 18.76 -17.55
N GLU A 101 -0.07 18.40 -18.76
CA GLU A 101 0.14 19.37 -19.85
C GLU A 101 -1.16 20.12 -20.18
N ALA A 102 -2.29 19.42 -20.24
CA ALA A 102 -3.59 20.05 -20.49
C ALA A 102 -3.96 21.05 -19.39
N GLN A 103 -3.74 20.71 -18.12
CA GLN A 103 -3.96 21.63 -16.98
C GLN A 103 -3.04 22.84 -17.05
N GLU A 104 -1.74 22.64 -17.30
CA GLU A 104 -0.76 23.72 -17.42
C GLU A 104 -1.08 24.67 -18.60
N LEU A 105 -1.54 24.12 -19.73
CA LEU A 105 -1.98 24.92 -20.88
C LEU A 105 -3.23 25.73 -20.58
N GLU A 106 -4.21 25.18 -19.86
CA GLU A 106 -5.40 25.91 -19.45
C GLU A 106 -5.06 27.04 -18.46
N GLU A 107 -4.24 26.75 -17.46
CA GLU A 107 -3.75 27.76 -16.52
C GLU A 107 -2.93 28.84 -17.21
N ARG A 108 -2.06 28.48 -18.16
CA ARG A 108 -1.29 29.44 -18.96
C ARG A 108 -2.20 30.34 -19.78
N LYS A 109 -3.17 29.78 -20.50
CA LYS A 109 -4.16 30.56 -21.28
C LYS A 109 -4.98 31.49 -20.40
N ARG A 110 -5.36 31.05 -19.20
CA ARG A 110 -6.06 31.88 -18.23
C ARG A 110 -5.17 33.04 -17.77
N LYS A 111 -3.93 32.76 -17.41
CA LYS A 111 -2.95 33.77 -17.00
C LYS A 111 -2.60 34.76 -18.11
N GLU A 112 -2.54 34.30 -19.36
CA GLU A 112 -2.36 35.16 -20.53
C GLU A 112 -3.54 36.13 -20.70
N ARG A 113 -4.79 35.63 -20.66
CA ARG A 113 -5.99 36.48 -20.72
C ARG A 113 -6.05 37.49 -19.57
N ASP A 114 -5.87 37.02 -18.34
CA ASP A 114 -5.86 37.90 -17.16
C ASP A 114 -4.73 38.95 -17.28
N GLY A 115 -3.59 38.57 -17.85
CA GLY A 115 -2.45 39.45 -18.08
C GLY A 115 -2.72 40.52 -19.15
N GLU A 116 -3.40 40.18 -20.24
CA GLU A 116 -3.82 41.10 -21.29
C GLU A 116 -4.84 42.11 -20.78
N GLU A 117 -5.84 41.67 -20.02
CA GLU A 117 -6.83 42.55 -19.40
C GLU A 117 -6.19 43.58 -18.47
N VAL A 118 -5.23 43.13 -17.63
CA VAL A 118 -4.49 44.02 -16.74
C VAL A 118 -3.59 44.99 -17.51
N LYS A 119 -2.94 44.54 -18.59
CA LYS A 119 -2.14 45.41 -19.47
C LYS A 119 -3.00 46.49 -20.12
N GLY A 120 -4.13 46.10 -20.73
CA GLY A 120 -5.07 47.04 -21.35
C GLY A 120 -5.63 48.05 -20.34
N PHE A 121 -5.93 47.63 -19.12
CA PHE A 121 -6.34 48.54 -18.05
C PHE A 121 -5.24 49.55 -17.68
N ARG A 122 -3.98 49.10 -17.56
CA ARG A 122 -2.83 49.98 -17.30
C ARG A 122 -2.63 51.01 -18.41
N GLU A 123 -2.74 50.58 -19.67
CA GLU A 123 -2.65 51.45 -20.83
C GLU A 123 -3.80 52.47 -20.87
N ALA A 124 -5.04 52.06 -20.60
CA ALA A 124 -6.19 52.95 -20.56
C ALA A 124 -6.10 53.99 -19.43
N ILE A 125 -5.61 53.60 -18.25
CA ILE A 125 -5.32 54.55 -17.17
C ILE A 125 -4.23 55.53 -17.62
N ALA A 126 -3.12 55.05 -18.18
CA ALA A 126 -2.03 55.90 -18.64
C ALA A 126 -2.53 56.91 -19.69
N ALA A 127 -3.27 56.44 -20.70
CA ALA A 127 -3.88 57.30 -21.72
C ALA A 127 -4.85 58.32 -21.11
N ARG A 128 -5.69 57.93 -20.15
CA ARG A 128 -6.61 58.84 -19.46
C ARG A 128 -5.87 59.90 -18.63
N VAL A 129 -4.77 59.53 -17.98
CA VAL A 129 -3.92 60.48 -17.25
C VAL A 129 -3.29 61.48 -18.22
N ILE A 130 -2.77 61.00 -19.37
CA ILE A 130 -2.17 61.85 -20.41
C ILE A 130 -3.22 62.81 -21.02
N VAL A 131 -4.44 62.34 -21.30
CA VAL A 131 -5.51 63.19 -21.87
C VAL A 131 -6.07 64.19 -20.84
N LYS A 132 -6.04 63.86 -19.54
CA LYS A 132 -6.46 64.78 -18.46
C LYS A 132 -5.40 65.84 -18.13
N SER A 133 -4.16 65.68 -18.59
CA SER A 133 -3.10 66.70 -18.51
C SER A 133 -2.91 67.41 -19.87
N PRO A 134 -3.50 68.59 -20.12
CA PRO A 134 -3.04 69.44 -21.22
C PRO A 134 -1.61 69.96 -20.93
N PRO A 135 -0.82 70.37 -21.95
CA PRO A 135 0.45 71.05 -21.72
C PRO A 135 0.15 72.46 -21.19
N ALA A 136 -0.06 72.57 -19.90
CA ALA A 136 -0.10 73.84 -19.19
C ALA A 136 1.30 74.13 -18.65
N ASP A 137 1.86 75.17 -19.24
CA ASP A 137 2.99 75.96 -18.78
C ASP A 137 2.93 76.28 -17.27
N SER A 138 4.11 76.32 -16.65
CA SER A 138 4.48 77.00 -15.39
C SER A 138 3.63 76.80 -14.12
N GLY A 139 4.28 76.32 -13.05
CA GLY A 139 3.89 76.66 -11.68
C GLY A 139 4.19 75.58 -10.62
N PRO A 140 5.27 75.72 -9.81
CA PRO A 140 5.45 74.90 -8.62
C PRO A 140 4.56 75.46 -7.50
N SER A 141 3.34 74.92 -7.33
CA SER A 141 2.62 75.15 -6.08
C SER A 141 2.99 74.07 -5.08
N SER A 142 3.98 74.43 -4.27
CA SER A 142 4.07 74.03 -2.88
C SER A 142 2.70 74.14 -2.20
N THR A 143 2.41 73.20 -1.31
CA THR A 143 1.92 73.50 0.05
C THR A 143 2.10 72.24 0.90
N ASP A 144 3.18 72.28 1.67
CA ASP A 144 3.27 71.67 2.98
C ASP A 144 2.00 71.93 3.80
N VAL A 145 1.45 70.87 4.41
CA VAL A 145 0.96 70.94 5.78
C VAL A 145 1.18 69.60 6.49
N LYS A 146 2.16 69.63 7.37
CA LYS A 146 2.50 68.62 8.40
C LYS A 146 1.51 68.78 9.60
N PRO A 147 1.61 67.94 10.65
CA PRO A 147 0.63 66.91 11.04
C PRO A 147 -0.22 67.33 12.26
N THR A 148 -1.31 66.63 12.57
CA THR A 148 -1.76 66.45 13.97
C THR A 148 -2.84 65.37 14.10
N ALA A 149 -2.72 64.61 15.18
CA ALA A 149 -3.73 63.78 15.85
C ALA A 149 -4.19 62.45 15.21
N LYS A 150 -3.70 61.35 15.82
CA LYS A 150 -4.42 60.06 15.96
C LYS A 150 -5.75 60.31 16.72
N PRO A 151 -6.85 59.54 16.49
CA PRO A 151 -6.91 58.16 17.01
C PRO A 151 -7.72 57.14 16.17
N THR A 152 -7.57 55.89 16.62
CA THR A 152 -8.49 54.73 16.49
C THR A 152 -8.57 53.98 15.16
N ALA A 153 -7.96 52.79 15.19
CA ALA A 153 -8.05 51.74 14.18
C ALA A 153 -9.40 50.99 14.24
N PRO A 154 -9.97 50.53 13.11
CA PRO A 154 -11.00 49.50 13.12
C PRO A 154 -10.39 48.10 13.28
N PRO A 155 -11.03 47.18 14.02
CA PRO A 155 -10.46 45.87 14.33
C PRO A 155 -10.43 44.95 13.10
N LYS A 156 -9.26 44.32 12.89
CA LYS A 156 -9.09 43.20 11.96
C LYS A 156 -9.90 42.01 12.49
N LYS A 157 -10.92 41.57 11.74
CA LYS A 157 -11.61 40.30 12.01
C LYS A 157 -10.66 39.16 11.65
N ASP A 158 -10.26 38.38 12.65
CA ASP A 158 -9.51 37.15 12.48
C ASP A 158 -10.34 36.10 11.72
N SER A 159 -9.90 35.74 10.52
CA SER A 159 -10.50 34.69 9.67
C SER A 159 -10.16 33.26 10.11
N LYS A 160 -9.59 33.06 11.32
CA LYS A 160 -9.05 31.77 11.76
C LYS A 160 -10.01 30.88 12.58
N LYS A 161 -11.33 31.10 12.47
CA LYS A 161 -12.33 30.30 13.23
C LYS A 161 -13.50 29.73 12.40
N SER A 162 -13.50 29.87 11.08
CA SER A 162 -14.62 29.42 10.22
C SER A 162 -14.59 27.95 9.76
N MET A 163 -13.59 27.13 10.15
CA MET A 163 -13.54 25.71 9.76
C MET A 163 -13.71 24.75 10.94
N LYS A 164 -14.81 24.89 11.68
CA LYS A 164 -15.25 23.88 12.65
C LYS A 164 -16.67 23.46 12.30
N GLY A 165 -16.78 22.33 11.59
CA GLY A 165 -18.05 21.61 11.45
C GLY A 165 -18.48 21.32 10.01
N ILE A 166 -17.71 20.52 9.27
CA ILE A 166 -18.29 19.71 8.20
C ILE A 166 -18.67 18.37 8.85
N ILE A 167 -19.96 18.18 9.11
CA ILE A 167 -20.53 16.90 9.55
C ILE A 167 -20.96 16.15 8.29
N VAL A 168 -20.25 15.07 7.95
CA VAL A 168 -20.68 14.15 6.88
C VAL A 168 -21.80 13.26 7.42
N LYS A 169 -23.02 13.44 6.89
CA LYS A 169 -24.16 12.56 7.18
C LYS A 169 -23.99 11.24 6.43
N LYS A 170 -23.66 10.17 7.16
CA LYS A 170 -23.57 8.80 6.65
C LYS A 170 -24.97 8.31 6.23
N LYS A 171 -25.16 7.99 4.95
CA LYS A 171 -26.36 7.27 4.45
C LYS A 171 -26.35 5.83 4.98
N PRO A 172 -27.50 5.27 5.39
CA PRO A 172 -27.57 3.87 5.81
C PRO A 172 -27.52 2.92 4.60
N LYS A 173 -26.83 1.81 4.82
CA LYS A 173 -26.68 0.63 3.96
C LYS A 173 -28.00 -0.16 3.94
N PRO A 174 -28.56 -0.55 2.78
CA PRO A 174 -29.57 -1.61 2.77
C PRO A 174 -28.89 -2.97 2.96
N ALA A 175 -29.41 -3.73 3.92
CA ALA A 175 -29.15 -5.15 4.11
C ALA A 175 -30.09 -5.96 3.18
N GLY A 176 -29.58 -7.08 2.68
CA GLY A 176 -30.28 -8.11 1.90
C GLY A 176 -29.23 -9.08 1.36
N GLU A 177 -28.84 -10.07 2.16
CA GLU A 177 -29.35 -11.46 2.12
C GLU A 177 -28.69 -12.34 1.03
N SER A 178 -27.75 -13.15 1.51
CA SER A 178 -27.36 -14.53 1.13
C SER A 178 -27.97 -15.19 -0.12
N LYS A 179 -27.08 -15.65 -1.03
CA LYS A 179 -26.71 -17.09 -1.21
C LYS A 179 -25.64 -17.27 -2.30
N PRO A 180 -24.80 -18.33 -2.21
CA PRO A 180 -23.64 -18.51 -3.08
C PRO A 180 -23.98 -19.31 -4.34
N SER A 181 -23.57 -18.82 -5.52
CA SER A 181 -23.52 -19.60 -6.76
C SER A 181 -22.08 -19.76 -7.22
N VAL A 182 -21.59 -20.98 -7.04
CA VAL A 182 -20.53 -21.70 -7.74
C VAL A 182 -19.91 -20.96 -8.94
N GLY A 183 -18.60 -20.71 -8.85
CA GLY A 183 -17.75 -20.42 -10.00
C GLY A 183 -17.29 -21.70 -10.69
N THR A 184 -17.46 -21.76 -12.00
CA THR A 184 -16.77 -22.71 -12.87
C THR A 184 -15.51 -22.03 -13.43
N ALA A 185 -14.36 -22.58 -13.02
CA ALA A 185 -13.11 -22.77 -13.76
C ALA A 185 -12.60 -21.68 -14.75
N VAL A 186 -11.54 -21.00 -14.28
CA VAL A 186 -10.22 -20.77 -14.94
C VAL A 186 -9.82 -21.96 -15.84
N SER A 187 -9.19 -21.83 -17.02
CA SER A 187 -7.84 -21.27 -17.25
C SER A 187 -7.50 -21.17 -18.75
N SER A 188 -6.81 -20.09 -19.12
CA SER A 188 -5.81 -20.04 -20.18
C SER A 188 -4.45 -20.47 -19.62
N ALA A 189 -3.79 -21.42 -20.30
CA ALA A 189 -2.50 -21.99 -19.93
C ALA A 189 -1.30 -21.11 -20.35
N LYS A 190 -0.30 -21.04 -19.45
CA LYS A 190 1.13 -20.71 -19.68
C LYS A 190 1.85 -22.06 -19.49
N THR A 191 2.81 -22.57 -20.27
CA THR A 191 4.17 -22.12 -20.65
C THR A 191 4.84 -23.37 -21.26
N VAL A 192 5.83 -23.26 -22.15
CA VAL A 192 7.19 -23.83 -21.95
C VAL A 192 8.10 -23.54 -23.16
N SER A 193 9.27 -22.98 -22.88
CA SER A 193 10.50 -23.03 -23.67
C SER A 193 11.58 -22.45 -22.75
N ASP A 194 12.21 -23.29 -21.91
CA ASP A 194 13.38 -24.14 -22.15
C ASP A 194 14.68 -23.33 -22.29
N ASP A 195 15.66 -23.76 -21.49
CA ASP A 195 16.83 -23.02 -21.01
C ASP A 195 18.08 -23.57 -21.72
N ALA A 196 18.87 -22.69 -22.35
CA ALA A 196 20.14 -23.06 -22.97
C ALA A 196 21.22 -21.99 -22.75
N LYS A 197 21.93 -22.12 -21.62
CA LYS A 197 23.38 -22.00 -21.40
C LYS A 197 24.26 -21.42 -22.54
N ALA A 198 24.93 -20.28 -22.29
CA ALA A 198 26.35 -20.05 -22.62
C ALA A 198 26.91 -18.71 -22.09
N SER A 199 27.83 -18.82 -21.13
CA SER A 199 28.99 -17.98 -20.78
C SER A 199 29.36 -16.74 -21.62
N LYS A 200 29.62 -15.60 -20.95
CA LYS A 200 30.85 -14.80 -21.13
C LYS A 200 31.04 -13.71 -20.04
N ASP A 201 32.30 -13.57 -19.64
CA ASP A 201 32.90 -12.58 -18.73
C ASP A 201 32.50 -11.12 -18.96
N GLY A 202 32.49 -10.33 -17.87
CA GLY A 202 32.49 -8.88 -17.95
C GLY A 202 32.12 -8.19 -16.63
N GLU A 203 33.05 -8.09 -15.69
CA GLU A 203 32.98 -7.05 -14.66
C GLU A 203 33.18 -5.68 -15.33
N PRO A 204 32.49 -4.60 -14.87
CA PRO A 204 33.26 -3.58 -14.18
C PRO A 204 32.52 -2.82 -13.06
N GLY A 205 33.17 -2.72 -11.90
CA GLY A 205 33.62 -1.42 -11.39
C GLY A 205 32.59 -0.53 -10.66
N ALA A 206 32.34 -0.83 -9.38
CA ALA A 206 31.64 0.07 -8.46
C ALA A 206 32.52 1.29 -8.07
N LYS A 207 32.33 2.44 -8.73
CA LYS A 207 32.91 3.72 -8.27
C LYS A 207 32.01 4.38 -7.22
N ARG A 208 32.26 4.07 -5.95
CA ARG A 208 31.73 4.84 -4.80
C ARG A 208 32.52 6.15 -4.66
N ARG A 209 31.87 7.29 -4.96
CA ARG A 209 32.40 8.62 -4.65
C ARG A 209 32.41 8.81 -3.13
N LYS A 210 33.59 8.97 -2.53
CA LYS A 210 33.74 9.40 -1.14
C LYS A 210 33.93 10.92 -1.13
N VAL A 211 32.92 11.63 -0.63
CA VAL A 211 33.00 13.03 -0.27
C VAL A 211 33.48 13.08 1.17
N THR A 212 34.59 13.77 1.44
CA THR A 212 34.97 14.16 2.80
C THR A 212 35.08 15.67 2.83
N SER A 213 34.43 16.22 3.86
CA SER A 213 34.51 17.59 4.35
C SER A 213 35.90 17.93 4.89
#